data_AF-A0A327YR80-F1
#
_entry.id   AF-A0A327YR80-F1
#
_cell.length_a   1.000
_cell.length_b   1.000
_cell.length_c   1.000
_cell.angle_alpha   90.00
_cell.angle_beta   90.00
_cell.angle_gamma   90.00
#
_symmetry.space_group_name_H-M   'P 1'
#
loop_
_entity.id
_entity.type
_entity.pdbx_description
1 polymer ?
#
loop_
_entity_poly.entity_id
_entity_poly.type
_entity_poly.pdbx_seq_one_letter_code
_entity_poly.pdbx_strand_id
1 'polypeptide(L)'
;MLPATDSTVYHGTNLFAAKIIQYNGIWLNVQRQLTDLGMGFYVTLNLYQARSWAQIRATHPQISPKVLERLNISKDQYFNHPDTKIPAYLVYELDLKQLNQLKGKIFPCIS
;
A
#
# COMPACT_ATOMS: atom_id res chain seq x y z
N MET A 1 13.39 12.34 -17.13
CA MET A 1 13.18 13.49 -16.23
C MET A 1 11.74 13.44 -15.79
N LEU A 2 11.45 13.29 -14.49
CA LEU A 2 10.08 13.38 -14.00
C LEU A 2 9.64 14.86 -14.05
N PRO A 3 8.39 15.17 -14.44
CA PRO A 3 7.91 16.55 -14.54
C PRO A 3 8.04 17.30 -13.21
N ALA A 4 8.17 18.62 -13.25
CA ALA A 4 8.46 19.47 -12.08
C ALA A 4 7.25 19.75 -11.16
N THR A 5 6.13 19.04 -11.38
CA THR A 5 4.84 19.25 -10.71
C THR A 5 4.50 18.07 -9.80
N ASP A 6 3.65 18.31 -8.82
CA ASP A 6 3.09 17.23 -8.00
C ASP A 6 2.45 16.17 -8.89
N SER A 7 2.61 14.91 -8.51
CA SER A 7 2.01 13.77 -9.22
C SER A 7 1.11 12.99 -8.28
N THR A 8 -0.15 12.81 -8.71
CA THR A 8 -1.10 11.97 -7.99
C THR A 8 -0.70 10.49 -8.14
N VAL A 9 -0.51 9.82 -7.01
CA VAL A 9 -0.23 8.38 -6.95
C VAL A 9 -1.30 7.65 -6.16
N TYR A 10 -1.46 6.36 -6.46
CA TYR A 10 -2.53 5.52 -5.93
C TYR A 10 -1.97 4.29 -5.22
N HIS A 11 -2.54 3.95 -4.07
CA HIS A 11 -2.27 2.69 -3.36
C HIS A 11 -3.52 1.81 -3.35
N GLY A 12 -3.49 0.70 -4.08
CA GLY A 12 -4.58 -0.28 -4.10
C GLY A 12 -4.54 -1.24 -2.90
N THR A 13 -5.66 -1.37 -2.20
CA THR A 13 -5.78 -2.21 -1.00
C THR A 13 -7.24 -2.64 -0.74
N ASN A 14 -7.59 -3.06 0.48
CA ASN A 14 -8.98 -3.23 0.92
C ASN A 14 -9.40 -2.12 1.91
N LEU A 15 -10.71 -1.93 2.08
CA LEU A 15 -11.26 -0.85 2.89
C LEU A 15 -10.76 -0.88 4.34
N PHE A 16 -10.61 -2.09 4.91
CA PHE A 16 -10.09 -2.24 6.28
C PHE A 16 -8.68 -1.65 6.41
N ALA A 17 -7.76 -2.04 5.52
CA ALA A 17 -6.41 -1.50 5.51
C ALA A 17 -6.38 0.00 5.16
N ALA A 18 -7.25 0.46 4.25
CA ALA A 18 -7.36 1.88 3.92
C ALA A 18 -7.71 2.72 5.16
N LYS A 19 -8.70 2.29 5.95
CA LYS A 19 -9.09 2.96 7.20
C LYS A 19 -7.95 2.98 8.23
N ILE A 20 -7.22 1.87 8.36
CA ILE A 20 -6.06 1.81 9.25
C ILE A 20 -4.99 2.82 8.84
N ILE A 21 -4.66 2.88 7.54
CA ILE A 21 -3.64 3.79 7.02
C ILE A 21 -4.09 5.25 7.21
N GLN A 22 -5.36 5.57 6.96
CA GLN A 22 -5.89 6.91 7.18
C GLN A 22 -5.83 7.35 8.64
N TYR A 23 -6.12 6.45 9.58
CA TYR A 23 -6.13 6.78 11.01
C TYR A 23 -4.74 6.75 11.66
N ASN A 24 -3.87 5.82 11.25
CA ASN A 24 -2.60 5.54 11.94
C ASN A 24 -1.35 5.90 11.12
N GLY A 25 -1.53 6.36 9.88
CA GLY A 25 -0.45 6.53 8.92
C GLY A 25 0.05 5.21 8.32
N ILE A 26 1.10 5.32 7.52
CA ILE A 26 1.72 4.18 6.82
C ILE A 26 2.70 3.48 7.75
N TRP A 27 2.45 2.20 8.05
CA TRP A 27 3.38 1.40 8.85
C TRP A 27 4.35 0.60 7.96
N LEU A 28 5.59 1.07 7.86
CA LEU A 28 6.64 0.42 7.08
C LEU A 28 7.31 -0.77 7.79
N ASN A 29 7.23 -0.82 9.12
CA ASN A 29 7.92 -1.81 9.96
C ASN A 29 7.10 -3.08 10.27
N VAL A 30 5.82 -3.10 9.90
CA VAL A 30 4.90 -4.21 10.15
C VAL A 30 4.23 -4.67 8.86
N GLN A 31 5.06 -4.94 7.86
CA GLN A 31 4.60 -5.37 6.54
C GLN A 31 4.73 -6.87 6.33
N ARG A 32 4.34 -7.33 5.14
CA ARG A 32 4.51 -8.73 4.71
C ARG A 32 5.99 -8.98 4.41
N GLN A 33 6.48 -10.19 4.65
CA GLN A 33 7.88 -10.55 4.39
C GLN A 33 8.18 -10.77 2.90
N LEU A 34 7.16 -11.10 2.08
CA LEU A 34 7.31 -11.39 0.65
C LEU A 34 6.70 -10.24 -0.16
N THR A 35 7.55 -9.36 -0.66
CA THR A 35 7.21 -8.33 -1.65
C THR A 35 8.33 -8.30 -2.69
N ASP A 36 7.97 -8.09 -3.95
CA ASP A 36 8.89 -8.25 -5.09
C ASP A 36 10.13 -7.33 -4.99
N LEU A 37 10.03 -6.22 -4.25
CA LEU A 37 11.09 -5.23 -4.09
C LEU A 37 11.43 -4.96 -2.61
N GLY A 38 11.12 -5.89 -1.69
CA GLY A 38 11.35 -5.75 -0.25
C GLY A 38 10.31 -4.89 0.48
N MET A 39 10.41 -4.71 1.80
CA MET A 39 9.38 -3.99 2.56
C MET A 39 9.27 -2.53 2.10
N GLY A 40 8.05 -2.10 1.73
CA GLY A 40 7.76 -0.75 1.24
C GLY A 40 6.27 -0.46 1.14
N PHE A 41 5.93 0.83 1.02
CA PHE A 41 4.58 1.27 0.68
C PHE A 41 4.49 1.53 -0.81
N TYR A 42 3.86 0.59 -1.53
CA TYR A 42 3.82 0.61 -2.98
C TYR A 42 2.68 1.47 -3.49
N VAL A 43 3.02 2.39 -4.37
CA VAL A 43 2.09 3.28 -5.06
C VAL A 43 2.33 3.20 -6.56
N THR A 44 1.35 3.64 -7.34
CA THR A 44 1.45 3.71 -8.80
C THR A 44 0.82 4.99 -9.32
N LEU A 45 1.32 5.51 -10.45
CA LEU A 45 0.71 6.61 -11.18
C LEU A 45 -0.52 6.15 -11.99
N ASN A 46 -0.74 4.83 -12.13
CA ASN A 46 -1.82 4.27 -12.93
C ASN A 46 -3.01 3.83 -12.04
N LEU A 47 -4.11 4.57 -12.13
CA LEU A 47 -5.34 4.28 -11.38
C LEU A 47 -5.91 2.88 -11.66
N TYR A 48 -5.87 2.40 -12.92
CA TYR A 48 -6.37 1.07 -13.26
C TYR A 48 -5.53 -0.03 -12.60
N GLN A 49 -4.21 0.16 -12.53
CA GLN A 49 -3.33 -0.76 -11.83
C GLN A 49 -3.64 -0.79 -10.33
N ALA A 50 -3.84 0.37 -9.70
CA ALA A 50 -4.24 0.43 -8.29
C ALA A 50 -5.59 -0.24 -8.02
N ARG A 51 -6.58 -0.08 -8.92
CA ARG A 51 -7.86 -0.80 -8.83
C ARG A 51 -7.69 -2.31 -8.94
N SER A 52 -6.83 -2.78 -9.84
CA SER A 52 -6.51 -4.21 -9.95
C SER A 52 -5.89 -4.76 -8.66
N TRP A 53 -4.92 -4.05 -8.07
CA TRP A 53 -4.35 -4.41 -6.78
C TRP A 53 -5.39 -4.45 -5.67
N ALA A 54 -6.29 -3.45 -5.63
CA ALA A 54 -7.37 -3.40 -4.65
C ALA A 54 -8.30 -4.62 -4.76
N GLN A 55 -8.66 -5.01 -5.98
CA GLN A 55 -9.48 -6.19 -6.23
C GLN A 55 -8.79 -7.46 -5.74
N ILE A 56 -7.54 -7.69 -6.13
CA ILE A 56 -6.75 -8.85 -5.69
C ILE A 56 -6.67 -8.90 -4.16
N ARG A 57 -6.46 -7.74 -3.53
CA ARG A 57 -6.35 -7.60 -2.08
C ARG A 57 -7.64 -7.92 -1.34
N ALA A 58 -8.77 -7.52 -1.90
CA ALA A 58 -10.10 -7.79 -1.35
C ALA A 58 -10.51 -9.26 -1.52
N THR A 59 -10.14 -9.87 -2.65
CA THR A 59 -10.40 -11.30 -2.91
C THR A 59 -9.49 -12.22 -2.08
N HIS A 60 -8.25 -11.79 -1.84
CA HIS A 60 -7.27 -12.53 -1.05
C HIS A 60 -6.76 -11.68 0.13
N PRO A 61 -7.55 -11.52 1.20
CA PRO A 61 -7.12 -10.80 2.38
C PRO A 61 -5.86 -11.44 2.96
N GLN A 62 -4.86 -10.63 3.28
CA GLN A 62 -3.66 -11.09 3.98
C GLN A 62 -3.25 -10.02 4.98
N ILE A 63 -2.79 -10.44 6.15
CA ILE A 63 -2.35 -9.52 7.19
C ILE A 63 -1.12 -10.09 7.88
N SER A 64 -0.19 -9.21 8.22
CA SER A 64 0.99 -9.60 9.01
C SER A 64 0.57 -9.81 10.47
N PRO A 65 1.09 -10.84 11.18
CA PRO A 65 0.83 -11.03 12.61
C PRO A 65 1.14 -9.79 13.45
N LYS A 66 2.18 -9.02 13.08
CA LYS A 66 2.53 -7.77 13.79
C LYS A 66 1.47 -6.68 13.65
N VAL A 67 0.71 -6.68 12.55
CA VAL A 67 -0.42 -5.74 12.39
C VAL A 67 -1.58 -6.16 13.28
N LEU A 68 -1.86 -7.47 13.37
CA LEU A 68 -2.88 -8.00 14.27
C LEU A 68 -2.57 -7.65 15.74
N GLU A 69 -1.33 -7.87 16.16
CA GLU A 69 -0.83 -7.51 17.50
C GLU A 69 -0.99 -6.03 17.78
N ARG A 70 -0.55 -5.17 16.84
CA ARG A 70 -0.62 -3.71 17.02
C ARG A 70 -2.05 -3.17 17.07
N LEU A 71 -2.98 -3.82 16.38
CA LEU A 71 -4.40 -3.47 16.40
C LEU A 71 -5.15 -4.15 17.54
N ASN A 72 -4.50 -5.06 18.28
CA ASN A 72 -5.12 -5.90 19.31
C ASN A 72 -6.37 -6.65 18.80
N ILE A 73 -6.28 -7.25 17.62
CA ILE A 73 -7.33 -8.08 17.03
C ILE A 73 -6.82 -9.48 16.70
N SER A 74 -7.69 -10.47 16.80
CA SER A 74 -7.41 -11.83 16.36
C SER A 74 -7.44 -11.95 14.84
N LYS A 75 -6.83 -13.04 14.35
CA LYS A 75 -6.86 -13.42 12.94
C LYS A 75 -8.31 -13.59 12.44
N ASP A 76 -9.16 -14.25 13.22
CA ASP A 76 -10.56 -14.50 12.85
C ASP A 76 -11.39 -13.22 12.79
N GLN A 77 -11.17 -12.28 13.72
CA GLN A 77 -11.80 -10.96 13.65
C GLN A 77 -11.43 -10.24 12.35
N TYR A 78 -10.17 -10.31 11.92
CA TYR A 78 -9.74 -9.74 10.64
C TYR A 78 -10.44 -10.41 9.45
N PHE A 79 -10.35 -11.74 9.30
CA PHE A 79 -10.89 -12.43 8.11
C PHE A 79 -12.42 -12.38 8.01
N ASN A 80 -13.12 -12.22 9.14
CA ASN A 80 -14.58 -12.07 9.16
C ASN A 80 -15.04 -10.62 9.03
N HIS A 81 -14.14 -9.63 9.09
CA HIS A 81 -14.52 -8.24 8.99
C HIS A 81 -14.97 -7.89 7.55
N PRO A 82 -16.16 -7.30 7.34
CA PRO A 82 -16.70 -7.05 6.00
C PRO A 82 -15.79 -6.18 5.14
N ASP A 83 -15.19 -5.14 5.72
CA ASP A 83 -14.27 -4.22 5.02
C ASP A 83 -13.01 -4.89 4.44
N THR A 84 -12.66 -6.12 4.85
CA THR A 84 -11.52 -6.82 4.24
C THR A 84 -11.80 -7.30 2.82
N LYS A 85 -13.09 -7.43 2.47
CA LYS A 85 -13.59 -7.92 1.18
C LYS A 85 -14.03 -6.79 0.24
N ILE A 86 -13.89 -5.54 0.69
CA ILE A 86 -14.24 -4.37 -0.10
C ILE A 86 -12.96 -3.79 -0.71
N PRO A 87 -12.80 -3.77 -2.04
CA PRO A 87 -11.65 -3.14 -2.66
C PRO A 87 -11.66 -1.63 -2.41
N ALA A 88 -10.52 -1.07 -2.08
CA ALA A 88 -10.35 0.36 -1.85
C ALA A 88 -8.99 0.83 -2.38
N TYR A 89 -8.87 2.12 -2.69
CA TYR A 89 -7.57 2.70 -2.97
C TYR A 89 -7.43 4.04 -2.25
N LEU A 90 -6.20 4.36 -1.88
CA LEU A 90 -5.83 5.64 -1.31
C LEU A 90 -5.19 6.49 -2.41
N VAL A 91 -5.40 7.80 -2.33
CA VAL A 91 -4.87 8.79 -3.27
C VAL A 91 -3.91 9.69 -2.50
N TYR A 92 -2.72 9.90 -3.04
CA TYR A 92 -1.71 10.79 -2.46
C TYR A 92 -1.18 11.74 -3.53
N GLU A 93 -0.91 12.97 -3.13
CA GLU A 93 -0.09 13.90 -3.90
C GLU A 93 1.38 13.64 -3.55
N LEU A 94 2.22 13.45 -4.57
CA LEU A 94 3.64 13.19 -4.39
C LEU A 94 4.46 14.38 -4.91
N ASP A 95 5.23 14.99 -4.01
CA ASP A 95 6.21 16.02 -4.35
C ASP A 95 7.42 15.37 -5.03
N LEU A 96 7.45 15.48 -6.36
CA LEU A 96 8.54 14.92 -7.16
C LEU A 96 9.89 15.59 -6.88
N LYS A 97 9.93 16.82 -6.37
CA LYS A 97 11.19 17.47 -5.97
C LYS A 97 11.78 16.78 -4.75
N GLN A 98 10.95 16.45 -3.76
CA GLN A 98 11.40 15.67 -2.59
C GLN A 98 11.81 14.26 -3.00
N LEU A 99 11.07 13.61 -3.90
CA LEU A 99 11.44 12.28 -4.40
C LEU A 99 12.81 12.30 -5.10
N ASN A 100 13.10 13.31 -5.90
CA ASN A 100 14.40 13.47 -6.58
C ASN A 100 15.57 13.69 -5.60
N GLN A 101 15.31 14.12 -4.36
CA GLN A 101 16.34 14.22 -3.33
C GLN A 101 16.66 12.88 -2.67
N LEU A 102 15.77 11.89 -2.79
CA LEU A 102 16.03 10.56 -2.26
C LEU A 102 17.18 9.93 -3.03
N LYS A 103 18.28 9.62 -2.33
CA LYS A 103 19.37 8.77 -2.83
C LYS A 103 18.88 7.32 -2.91
N GLY A 104 18.00 7.03 -3.87
CA GLY A 104 17.41 5.72 -4.08
C GLY A 104 18.36 4.76 -4.82
N LYS A 105 18.21 3.46 -4.55
CA LYS A 105 18.77 2.40 -5.39
C LYS A 105 18.05 2.45 -6.74
N ILE A 106 18.78 2.73 -7.82
CA ILE A 106 18.27 2.49 -9.17
C ILE A 106 18.13 0.98 -9.29
N PHE A 107 16.91 0.48 -9.43
CA PHE A 107 16.67 -0.91 -9.80
C PHE A 107 16.70 -0.97 -11.32
N PRO A 108 17.77 -1.48 -11.95
CA PRO A 108 17.81 -1.59 -13.39
C PRO A 108 16.68 -2.50 -13.85
N CYS A 109 15.83 -2.02 -14.75
CA CYS A 109 15.00 -2.89 -15.57
C CYS A 109 15.97 -3.68 -16.45
N ILE A 110 16.21 -4.95 -16.12
CA ILE A 110 16.85 -5.87 -17.06
C ILE A 110 15.73 -6.27 -18.03
N SER A 111 15.79 -5.70 -19.24
CA SER A 111 15.00 -6.12 -20.40
C SER A 111 15.50 -7.43 -20.95
#